data_AF-A0A2Z4GFK1-F1
#
_entry.id   AF-A0A2Z4GFK1-F1
#
_cell.length_a   1.000
_cell.length_b   1.000
_cell.length_c   1.000
_cell.angle_alpha   90.00
_cell.angle_beta   90.00
_cell.angle_gamma   90.00
#
_symmetry.space_group_name_H-M   'P 1'
#
loop_
_entity.id
_entity.type
_entity.pdbx_description
1 polymer ?
#
loop_
_entity_poly.entity_id
_entity_poly.type
_entity_poly.pdbx_seq_one_letter_code
_entity_poly.pdbx_strand_id
1 'polypeptide(L)'
;MAKKKVSFSLAAEIVGEATTGVLVGEFNNWDTRNGYELKKAKDGSLSCSVSLETGQTYQYRYLLDDGRWVNDGNADDYSFVGSYQVDNCVISIPLAVAKKTTKKVAAKPATKAKPVAKATKPAAKVSKPAAKVTKPAAKAKTAK
;
A
#
# COMPACT_ATOMS: atom_id res chain seq x y z
N MET A 1 -24.33 -19.28 11.38
CA MET A 1 -22.94 -18.82 11.53
C MET A 1 -22.93 -17.49 12.28
N ALA A 2 -22.08 -17.34 13.29
CA ALA A 2 -21.98 -16.07 14.02
C ALA A 2 -21.17 -15.05 13.21
N LYS A 3 -21.56 -13.77 13.27
CA LYS A 3 -20.84 -12.66 12.63
C LYS A 3 -20.28 -11.73 13.69
N LYS A 4 -19.09 -11.20 13.46
CA LYS A 4 -18.43 -10.21 14.30
C LYS A 4 -18.18 -8.95 13.50
N LYS A 5 -18.46 -7.80 14.11
CA LYS A 5 -18.06 -6.50 13.55
C LYS A 5 -16.56 -6.32 13.76
N VAL A 6 -15.83 -6.21 12.66
CA VAL A 6 -14.39 -6.04 12.62
C VAL A 6 -14.09 -4.63 12.12
N SER A 7 -13.21 -3.93 12.82
CA SER A 7 -12.78 -2.59 12.42
C SER A 7 -11.47 -2.69 11.67
N PHE A 8 -11.44 -2.07 10.49
CA PHE A 8 -10.27 -1.96 9.64
C PHE A 8 -9.79 -0.51 9.68
N SER A 9 -8.48 -0.30 9.77
CA SER A 9 -7.89 1.02 9.83
C SER A 9 -6.58 1.05 9.05
N LEU A 10 -6.42 2.07 8.23
CA LEU A 10 -5.23 2.33 7.44
C LEU A 10 -4.57 3.61 7.93
N ALA A 11 -3.30 3.51 8.34
CA ALA A 11 -2.54 4.62 8.90
C ALA A 11 -2.35 5.75 7.87
N ALA A 12 -2.38 7.00 8.34
CA ALA A 12 -2.23 8.20 7.50
C ALA A 12 -0.94 8.18 6.66
N GLU A 13 0.14 7.58 7.18
CA GLU A 13 1.41 7.44 6.45
C GLU A 13 1.28 6.59 5.17
N ILE A 14 0.44 5.55 5.20
CA ILE A 14 0.19 4.67 4.04
C ILE A 14 -0.79 5.36 3.07
N VAL A 15 -1.79 6.06 3.62
CA VAL A 15 -2.77 6.86 2.87
C VAL A 15 -2.05 7.93 2.02
N GLY A 16 -1.13 8.68 2.63
CA GLY A 16 -0.43 9.77 1.95
C GLY A 16 -1.39 10.88 1.50
N GLU A 17 -1.33 11.24 0.21
CA GLU A 17 -2.18 12.29 -0.38
C GLU A 17 -3.62 11.82 -0.67
N ALA A 18 -3.90 10.52 -0.53
CA ALA A 18 -5.23 9.97 -0.78
C ALA A 18 -6.29 10.57 0.18
N THR A 19 -7.49 10.76 -0.36
CA THR A 19 -8.61 11.35 0.38
C THR A 19 -9.63 10.31 0.78
N THR A 20 -9.79 9.27 -0.02
CA THR A 20 -10.73 8.18 0.21
C THR A 20 -10.11 6.85 -0.22
N GLY A 21 -10.82 5.77 0.06
CA GLY A 21 -10.44 4.45 -0.39
C GLY A 21 -11.56 3.46 -0.15
N VAL A 22 -11.41 2.28 -0.71
CA VAL A 22 -12.31 1.14 -0.52
C VAL A 22 -11.54 -0.07 -0.02
N LEU A 23 -12.14 -0.78 0.93
CA LEU A 23 -11.66 -2.07 1.41
C LEU A 23 -12.29 -3.17 0.57
N VAL A 24 -11.43 -4.05 0.05
CA VAL A 24 -11.79 -5.12 -0.89
C VAL A 24 -11.13 -6.41 -0.44
N GLY A 25 -11.82 -7.55 -0.55
CA GLY A 25 -11.29 -8.83 -0.11
C GLY A 25 -12.20 -10.00 -0.44
N GLU A 26 -11.90 -11.17 0.11
CA GLU A 26 -12.69 -12.39 -0.18
C GLU A 26 -14.16 -12.26 0.24
N PHE A 27 -14.45 -11.53 1.32
CA PHE A 27 -15.81 -11.31 1.81
C PHE A 27 -16.70 -10.51 0.85
N ASN A 28 -16.13 -9.81 -0.14
CA ASN A 28 -16.86 -9.15 -1.22
C ASN A 28 -16.43 -9.64 -2.61
N ASN A 29 -15.87 -10.84 -2.70
CA ASN A 29 -15.39 -11.45 -3.95
C ASN A 29 -14.37 -10.59 -4.71
N TRP A 30 -13.56 -9.80 -4.00
CA TRP A 30 -12.60 -8.87 -4.58
C TRP A 30 -13.22 -7.82 -5.53
N ASP A 31 -14.52 -7.52 -5.38
CA ASP A 31 -15.21 -6.52 -6.20
C ASP A 31 -14.92 -5.11 -5.69
N THR A 32 -14.23 -4.30 -6.51
CA THR A 32 -13.90 -2.91 -6.19
C THR A 32 -15.11 -1.98 -6.24
N ARG A 33 -16.16 -2.34 -7.00
CA ARG A 33 -17.39 -1.54 -7.12
C ARG A 33 -18.28 -1.69 -5.89
N ASN A 34 -18.24 -2.87 -5.28
CA ASN A 34 -18.94 -3.20 -4.04
C ASN A 34 -17.97 -3.26 -2.84
N GLY A 35 -16.92 -2.43 -2.88
CA GLY A 35 -15.97 -2.26 -1.77
C GLY A 35 -16.61 -1.53 -0.59
N TYR A 36 -16.05 -1.72 0.60
CA TYR A 36 -16.46 -0.96 1.78
C TYR A 36 -15.72 0.37 1.80
N GLU A 37 -16.45 1.48 1.67
CA GLU A 37 -15.87 2.82 1.72
C GLU A 37 -15.21 3.09 3.08
N LEU A 38 -13.98 3.63 3.04
CA LEU A 38 -13.28 4.05 4.23
C LEU A 38 -13.59 5.51 4.54
N LYS A 39 -13.85 5.77 5.82
CA LYS A 39 -14.04 7.11 6.36
C LYS A 39 -12.71 7.69 6.81
N LYS A 40 -12.39 8.89 6.32
CA LYS A 40 -11.22 9.66 6.75
C LYS A 40 -11.44 10.25 8.14
N ALA A 41 -10.47 9.99 9.01
CA ALA A 41 -10.38 10.56 10.34
C ALA A 41 -9.57 11.87 10.32
N LYS A 42 -9.61 12.60 11.44
CA LYS A 42 -9.00 13.93 11.56
C LYS A 42 -7.48 13.89 11.59
N ASP A 43 -6.90 12.75 11.95
CA ASP A 43 -5.47 12.45 11.90
C ASP A 43 -4.98 12.04 10.50
N GLY A 44 -5.89 11.94 9.52
CA GLY A 44 -5.60 11.53 8.15
C GLY A 44 -5.67 10.02 7.92
N SER A 45 -5.93 9.21 8.96
CA SER A 45 -6.14 7.77 8.79
C SER A 45 -7.49 7.47 8.12
N LEU A 46 -7.60 6.32 7.47
CA LEU A 46 -8.84 5.84 6.86
C LEU A 46 -9.35 4.64 7.67
N SER A 47 -10.66 4.53 7.91
CA SER A 47 -11.22 3.39 8.66
C SER A 47 -12.61 2.98 8.20
N CYS A 48 -12.93 1.70 8.34
CA CYS A 48 -14.27 1.17 8.11
C CYS A 48 -14.59 0.01 9.06
N SER A 49 -15.85 -0.39 9.13
CA SER A 49 -16.25 -1.57 9.90
C SER A 49 -17.03 -2.54 9.03
N VAL A 50 -16.65 -3.81 9.06
CA VAL A 50 -17.27 -4.88 8.27
C VAL A 50 -17.73 -6.01 9.19
N SER A 51 -18.91 -6.55 8.91
CA SER A 51 -19.45 -7.71 9.63
C SER A 51 -18.99 -9.00 8.95
N LEU A 52 -17.96 -9.64 9.49
CA LEU A 52 -17.38 -10.86 8.97
C LEU A 52 -17.82 -12.09 9.75
N GLU A 53 -17.79 -13.25 9.12
CA GLU A 53 -18.13 -14.50 9.79
C GLU A 53 -17.00 -14.94 10.73
N THR A 54 -17.36 -15.39 11.92
CA THR A 54 -16.39 -15.90 12.89
C THR A 54 -15.99 -17.33 12.57
N GLY A 55 -14.74 -17.69 12.87
CA GLY A 55 -14.15 -18.99 12.57
C GLY A 55 -13.51 -19.07 11.18
N GLN A 56 -13.42 -17.95 10.46
CA GLN A 56 -12.87 -17.90 9.10
C GLN A 56 -11.67 -16.94 9.03
N THR A 57 -10.84 -17.15 8.02
CA THR A 57 -9.72 -16.29 7.66
C THR A 57 -10.01 -15.69 6.30
N TYR A 58 -9.75 -14.39 6.13
CA TYR A 58 -10.03 -13.67 4.90
C TYR A 58 -8.79 -12.96 4.41
N GLN A 59 -8.60 -12.95 3.08
CA GLN A 59 -7.65 -12.06 2.44
C GLN A 59 -8.31 -10.74 2.03
N TYR A 60 -7.58 -9.63 2.15
CA TYR A 60 -8.06 -8.28 1.82
C TYR A 60 -6.92 -7.33 1.43
N ARG A 61 -7.27 -6.23 0.77
CA ARG A 61 -6.40 -5.06 0.50
C ARG A 61 -7.24 -3.78 0.44
N TYR A 62 -6.57 -2.63 0.50
CA TYR A 62 -7.20 -1.33 0.30
C TYR A 62 -6.86 -0.78 -1.09
N LEU A 63 -7.86 -0.23 -1.78
CA LEU A 63 -7.71 0.52 -3.01
C LEU A 63 -8.01 1.99 -2.72
N LEU A 64 -7.00 2.84 -2.84
CA LEU A 64 -7.11 4.28 -2.62
C LEU A 64 -7.70 4.99 -3.87
N ASP A 65 -8.18 6.22 -3.70
CA ASP A 65 -8.76 7.01 -4.79
C ASP A 65 -7.77 7.38 -5.90
N ASP A 66 -6.48 7.40 -5.58
CA ASP A 66 -5.38 7.56 -6.55
C ASP A 66 -5.03 6.28 -7.32
N GLY A 67 -5.77 5.19 -7.10
CA GLY A 67 -5.59 3.90 -7.77
C GLY A 67 -4.51 3.01 -7.16
N ARG A 68 -3.88 3.41 -6.06
CA ARG A 68 -2.88 2.56 -5.37
C ARG A 68 -3.54 1.45 -4.57
N TRP A 69 -3.03 0.24 -4.76
CA TRP A 69 -3.29 -0.89 -3.87
C TRP A 69 -2.28 -0.88 -2.73
N VAL A 70 -2.79 -0.81 -1.51
CA VAL A 70 -1.97 -0.74 -0.30
C VAL A 70 -2.38 -1.81 0.70
N ASN A 71 -1.39 -2.22 1.50
CA ASN A 71 -1.54 -3.21 2.53
C ASN A 71 -1.65 -2.53 3.89
N ASP A 72 -2.37 -3.16 4.82
CA ASP A 72 -2.36 -2.80 6.22
C ASP A 72 -1.03 -3.18 6.84
N GLY A 73 -0.31 -2.23 7.44
CA GLY A 73 0.91 -2.54 8.20
C GLY A 73 0.64 -3.36 9.47
N ASN A 74 -0.62 -3.45 9.89
CA ASN A 74 -1.08 -4.04 11.13
C ASN A 74 -1.99 -5.27 10.93
N ALA A 75 -1.93 -5.90 9.73
CA ALA A 75 -2.62 -7.15 9.42
C ALA A 75 -2.14 -8.32 10.32
N ASP A 76 -2.98 -9.35 10.46
CA ASP A 76 -2.62 -10.54 11.24
C ASP A 76 -1.51 -11.34 10.56
N ASP A 77 -1.57 -11.44 9.23
CA ASP A 77 -0.57 -12.11 8.40
C ASP A 77 -0.59 -11.55 6.95
N TYR A 78 0.32 -12.01 6.11
CA TYR A 78 0.39 -11.67 4.69
C TYR A 78 0.46 -12.92 3.82
N SER A 79 -0.31 -12.93 2.73
CA SER A 79 -0.38 -14.05 1.80
C SER A 79 0.18 -13.64 0.44
N PHE A 80 1.28 -14.25 0.04
CA PHE A 80 1.91 -13.98 -1.26
C PHE A 80 1.11 -14.60 -2.41
N VAL A 81 0.74 -13.79 -3.39
CA VAL A 81 0.05 -14.22 -4.61
C VAL A 81 1.02 -14.25 -5.78
N GLY A 82 1.55 -15.44 -6.05
CA GLY A 82 2.59 -15.64 -7.07
C GLY A 82 2.24 -15.12 -8.47
N SER A 83 0.98 -15.23 -8.87
CA SER A 83 0.51 -14.77 -10.20
C SER A 83 0.60 -13.27 -10.40
N TYR A 84 0.55 -12.50 -9.31
CA TYR A 84 0.58 -11.03 -9.36
C TYR A 84 1.84 -10.45 -8.73
N GLN A 85 2.69 -11.28 -8.11
CA GLN A 85 3.88 -10.87 -7.36
C GLN A 85 3.56 -9.81 -6.29
N VAL A 86 2.43 -9.96 -5.61
CA VAL A 86 1.97 -9.07 -4.54
C VAL A 86 1.60 -9.87 -3.30
N ASP A 87 1.66 -9.22 -2.14
CA ASP A 87 1.11 -9.74 -0.90
C ASP A 87 -0.29 -9.19 -0.65
N ASN A 88 -1.20 -10.05 -0.19
CA ASN A 88 -2.49 -9.67 0.36
C ASN A 88 -2.40 -9.62 1.89
N CYS A 89 -3.18 -8.74 2.53
CA CYS A 89 -3.36 -8.80 3.97
C CYS A 89 -4.28 -9.96 4.32
N VAL A 90 -4.00 -10.61 5.45
CA VAL A 90 -4.80 -11.71 5.98
C VAL A 90 -5.33 -11.30 7.34
N ILE A 91 -6.60 -11.58 7.59
CA ILE A 91 -7.25 -11.39 8.90
C ILE A 91 -7.96 -12.64 9.34
N SER A 92 -7.71 -13.07 10.57
CA SER A 92 -8.31 -14.26 11.18
C SER A 92 -9.40 -13.84 12.18
N ILE A 93 -10.64 -14.22 11.93
CA ILE A 93 -11.75 -13.91 12.84
C ILE A 93 -11.96 -15.11 13.77
N PRO A 94 -11.51 -15.08 15.04
CA PRO A 94 -11.67 -16.23 15.92
C PRO A 94 -13.15 -16.47 16.25
N LEU A 95 -13.57 -17.73 16.17
CA LEU A 95 -14.81 -18.19 16.82
C LEU A 95 -14.61 -18.04 18.33
N ALA A 96 -15.57 -17.43 19.03
CA ALA A 96 -15.42 -17.06 20.44
C ALA A 96 -15.13 -18.28 21.35
N VAL A 97 -13.85 -18.63 21.45
CA VAL A 97 -13.19 -19.41 22.49
C VAL A 97 -11.86 -18.71 22.73
N ALA A 98 -11.59 -18.41 23.99
CA ALA A 98 -10.51 -17.59 24.55
C ALA A 98 -9.15 -17.52 23.81
N LYS A 99 -8.62 -16.29 23.78
CA LYS A 99 -7.20 -15.89 23.87
C LYS A 99 -6.15 -16.67 23.04
N LYS A 100 -5.67 -16.02 21.97
CA LYS A 100 -4.23 -15.97 21.68
C LYS A 100 -3.74 -14.51 21.62
N THR A 101 -3.43 -13.98 22.81
CA THR A 101 -2.20 -13.19 22.99
C THR A 101 -1.02 -14.09 22.63
N THR A 102 -0.53 -14.03 21.41
CA THR A 102 0.87 -14.35 21.13
C THR A 102 1.66 -13.07 21.32
N LYS A 103 2.27 -13.00 22.50
CA LYS A 103 3.49 -12.24 22.75
C LYS A 103 4.33 -12.25 21.48
N LYS A 104 4.54 -11.06 20.90
CA LYS A 104 5.76 -10.74 20.16
C LYS A 104 6.92 -11.22 21.03
N VAL A 105 7.51 -12.35 20.68
CA VAL A 105 8.84 -12.69 21.14
C VAL A 105 9.67 -11.49 20.77
N ALA A 106 10.13 -10.79 21.80
CA ALA A 106 11.17 -9.81 21.69
C ALA A 106 12.39 -10.52 21.10
N ALA A 107 12.58 -10.40 19.79
CA ALA A 107 13.92 -10.33 19.24
C ALA A 107 14.31 -8.84 19.23
N LYS A 108 14.86 -8.37 20.36
CA LYS A 108 15.71 -7.17 20.38
C LYS A 108 17.07 -7.55 19.75
N PRO A 109 17.92 -6.58 19.40
CA PRO A 109 18.24 -6.13 18.05
C PRO A 109 19.60 -6.65 17.57
N ALA A 110 19.77 -6.90 16.27
CA ALA A 110 21.11 -6.85 15.67
C ALA A 110 21.24 -5.50 14.95
N THR A 111 21.77 -4.50 15.67
CA THR A 111 22.28 -3.27 15.07
C THR A 111 23.81 -3.23 15.20
N LYS A 112 24.42 -2.62 14.18
CA LYS A 112 25.79 -2.04 14.05
C LYS A 112 26.79 -2.92 13.27
N ALA A 113 27.01 -2.67 11.97
CA ALA A 113 27.86 -1.63 11.32
C ALA A 113 29.37 -1.94 11.48
N LYS A 114 30.30 -1.87 10.52
CA LYS A 114 30.56 -1.19 9.21
C LYS A 114 31.93 -1.81 8.72
N PRO A 115 32.70 -1.32 7.70
CA PRO A 115 32.44 -0.66 6.41
C PRO A 115 33.13 -1.40 5.22
N VAL A 116 32.71 -1.20 3.97
CA VAL A 116 33.69 -1.10 2.86
C VAL A 116 33.28 0.06 1.97
N ALA A 117 33.98 1.17 2.17
CA ALA A 117 34.13 2.19 1.15
C ALA A 117 35.64 2.34 0.87
N LYS A 118 35.96 2.37 -0.42
CA LYS A 118 37.01 3.19 -1.07
C LYS A 118 38.34 2.51 -1.46
N ALA A 119 38.47 2.32 -2.78
CA ALA A 119 39.59 2.84 -3.58
C ALA A 119 38.98 3.43 -4.88
N THR A 120 38.64 4.72 -4.98
CA THR A 120 39.41 5.83 -5.62
C THR A 120 40.34 5.42 -6.77
N LYS A 121 39.96 5.63 -8.06
CA LYS A 121 40.13 6.82 -8.97
C LYS A 121 41.51 6.80 -9.70
N PRO A 122 41.75 7.47 -10.86
CA PRO A 122 40.88 8.18 -11.83
C PRO A 122 41.18 7.91 -13.33
N ALA A 123 40.25 8.21 -14.24
CA ALA A 123 40.58 8.79 -15.56
C ALA A 123 39.38 9.54 -16.13
N ALA A 124 39.57 10.84 -16.35
CA ALA A 124 38.65 11.74 -17.03
C ALA A 124 39.01 11.81 -18.52
N LYS A 125 37.99 11.77 -19.40
CA LYS A 125 37.96 12.45 -20.71
C LYS A 125 36.53 12.31 -21.27
N VAL A 126 35.67 13.32 -21.13
CA VAL A 126 35.42 14.39 -22.12
C VAL A 126 35.17 13.82 -23.53
N SER A 127 33.91 13.87 -23.95
CA SER A 127 33.53 14.31 -25.30
C SER A 127 32.02 14.56 -25.37
N LYS A 128 31.65 15.83 -25.16
CA LYS A 128 30.54 16.46 -25.87
C LYS A 128 31.05 16.74 -27.30
N PRO A 129 30.18 16.74 -28.32
CA PRO A 129 29.96 18.04 -28.94
C PRO A 129 28.47 18.34 -29.16
N ALA A 130 28.19 19.63 -29.06
CA ALA A 130 26.94 20.25 -29.45
C ALA A 130 26.98 20.62 -30.95
N ALA A 131 25.83 20.51 -31.61
CA ALA A 131 25.39 21.35 -32.72
C ALA A 131 23.86 21.41 -32.58
N LYS A 132 23.23 22.45 -32.02
CA LYS A 132 22.91 23.79 -32.57
C LYS A 132 22.55 23.76 -34.06
N VAL A 133 21.30 24.16 -34.33
CA VAL A 133 20.72 24.86 -35.51
C VAL A 133 19.24 24.40 -35.58
N THR A 134 18.16 25.20 -35.62
CA THR A 134 17.89 26.64 -35.68
C THR A 134 16.38 26.84 -35.49
N LYS A 135 15.96 27.93 -34.86
CA LYS A 135 14.64 28.55 -35.04
C LYS A 135 14.75 29.58 -36.17
N PRO A 136 13.75 29.71 -37.06
CA PRO A 136 12.93 30.95 -37.15
C PRO A 136 11.44 30.59 -37.35
N ALA A 137 10.45 31.11 -36.61
CA ALA A 137 9.78 32.42 -36.68
C ALA A 137 9.33 32.90 -38.08
N ALA A 138 8.01 32.82 -38.38
CA ALA A 138 7.12 33.83 -39.03
C ALA A 138 5.88 33.13 -39.69
N LYS A 139 4.64 33.29 -39.19
CA LYS A 139 3.59 34.32 -39.44
C LYS A 139 2.64 34.01 -40.63
N ALA A 140 1.33 33.90 -40.35
CA ALA A 140 0.16 34.55 -41.00
C ALA A 140 -1.15 33.79 -40.60
N LYS A 141 -2.17 34.38 -39.94
CA LYS A 141 -3.30 35.19 -40.51
C LYS A 141 -4.18 34.34 -41.45
N THR A 142 -5.52 34.28 -41.44
CA THR A 142 -6.65 35.08 -40.92
C THR A 142 -7.93 34.23 -41.02
N ALA A 143 -8.98 34.65 -40.34
CA ALA A 143 -10.39 34.26 -40.45
C ALA A 143 -10.91 33.92 -41.86
N LYS A 144 -11.96 33.09 -41.87
CA LYS A 144 -13.15 33.28 -42.69
C LYS A 144 -14.38 32.86 -41.90
#